data_AF-A0A934CSA3-F1
#
_entry.id   AF-A0A934CSA3-F1
#
_cell.length_a   1.000
_cell.length_b   1.000
_cell.length_c   1.000
_cell.angle_alpha   90.00
_cell.angle_beta   90.00
_cell.angle_gamma   90.00
#
_symmetry.space_group_name_H-M   'P 1'
#
loop_
_entity.id
_entity.type
_entity.pdbx_description
1 polymer ?
#
loop_
_entity_poly.entity_id
_entity_poly.type
_entity_poly.pdbx_seq_one_letter_code
_entity_poly.pdbx_strand_id
1 'polypeptide(L)'
;MNEELPFKESLDRALRLFQSDQADRASAFEEGGIQRMISNDSLRLQRGREIYNEYKEGKIILSGDNLYNLAMIFQHSRNAEDYKVAEGLASISAEQGNERAKWLSSNKNGARNSRNRRMESMNKPLCLAMRSPASLTQCALNAVYLLEPNS
;
A
#
# COMPACT_ATOMS: atom_id res chain seq x y z
N MET A 1 31.04 0.90 -11.52
CA MET A 1 30.39 -0.23 -10.81
C MET A 1 29.17 0.35 -10.15
N ASN A 2 27.97 -0.02 -10.61
CA ASN A 2 26.72 0.39 -9.97
C ASN A 2 26.50 -0.57 -8.81
N GLU A 3 26.91 -0.18 -7.61
CA GLU A 3 26.44 -0.84 -6.39
C GLU A 3 24.94 -0.54 -6.26
N GLU A 4 24.09 -1.41 -6.81
CA GLU A 4 22.68 -1.39 -6.45
C GLU A 4 22.59 -1.60 -4.94
N LEU A 5 22.15 -0.55 -4.26
CA LEU A 5 22.09 -0.45 -2.80
C LEU A 5 21.32 -1.64 -2.19
N PRO A 6 21.75 -2.15 -1.02
CA PRO A 6 21.10 -3.24 -0.26
C PRO A 6 19.62 -2.99 0.09
N PHE A 7 19.14 -1.77 -0.17
CA PHE A 7 17.76 -1.35 0.03
C PHE A 7 16.76 -2.13 -0.84
N LYS A 8 17.11 -2.42 -2.10
CA LYS A 8 16.21 -3.08 -3.06
C LYS A 8 15.96 -4.54 -2.69
N GLU A 9 16.98 -5.22 -2.17
CA GLU A 9 16.86 -6.61 -1.71
C GLU A 9 15.94 -6.74 -0.48
N SER A 10 15.91 -5.71 0.37
CA SER A 10 15.05 -5.65 1.56
C SER A 10 13.57 -5.48 1.22
N LEU A 11 13.25 -4.72 0.17
CA LEU A 11 11.88 -4.36 -0.22
C LEU A 11 11.09 -5.57 -0.73
N ASP A 12 11.74 -6.49 -1.46
CA ASP A 12 11.07 -7.63 -2.09
C ASP A 12 10.89 -8.84 -1.16
N ARG A 13 11.35 -8.75 0.10
CA ARG A 13 11.26 -9.86 1.07
C ARG A 13 9.82 -10.27 1.33
N ALA A 14 8.91 -9.30 1.50
CA ALA A 14 7.49 -9.58 1.76
C ALA A 14 6.80 -10.24 0.55
N LEU A 15 7.12 -9.78 -0.67
CA LEU A 15 6.60 -10.36 -1.91
C LEU A 15 7.04 -11.82 -2.08
N ARG A 16 8.33 -12.13 -1.90
CA ARG A 16 8.85 -13.50 -2.00
C ARG A 16 8.18 -14.44 -0.98
N LEU A 17 7.99 -13.94 0.25
CA LEU A 17 7.33 -14.70 1.31
C LEU A 17 5.87 -15.01 0.95
N PHE A 18 5.16 -14.01 0.43
CA PHE A 18 3.79 -14.15 -0.06
C PHE A 18 3.70 -15.13 -1.22
N GLN A 19 4.56 -15.02 -2.23
CA GLN A 19 4.57 -15.94 -3.37
C GLN A 19 4.78 -17.40 -2.94
N SER A 20 5.69 -17.63 -1.99
CA SER A 20 5.90 -18.96 -1.41
C SER A 20 4.67 -19.47 -0.65
N ASP A 21 4.00 -18.62 0.13
CA ASP A 21 2.74 -18.98 0.79
C ASP A 21 1.66 -19.36 -0.22
N GLN A 22 1.46 -18.55 -1.26
CA GLN A 22 0.46 -18.82 -2.30
C GLN A 22 0.77 -20.08 -3.11
N ALA A 23 2.05 -20.37 -3.38
CA ALA A 23 2.46 -21.60 -4.08
C ALA A 23 2.14 -22.86 -3.26
N ASP A 24 2.42 -22.85 -1.95
CA ASP A 24 2.08 -23.96 -1.07
C ASP A 24 0.56 -24.15 -0.96
N ARG A 25 -0.22 -23.06 -0.92
CA ARG A 25 -1.69 -23.11 -0.89
C ARG A 25 -2.27 -23.61 -2.20
N ALA A 26 -1.70 -23.22 -3.34
CA ALA A 26 -2.13 -23.68 -4.65
C ALA A 26 -1.90 -25.19 -4.81
N SER A 27 -0.82 -25.73 -4.22
CA SER A 27 -0.49 -27.15 -4.23
C SER A 27 -1.13 -27.95 -3.07
N ALA A 28 -2.00 -27.34 -2.26
CA ALA A 28 -2.56 -28.00 -1.07
C ALA A 28 -3.34 -29.29 -1.39
N PHE A 29 -3.92 -29.40 -2.59
CA PHE A 29 -4.67 -30.59 -3.02
C PHE A 29 -3.79 -31.67 -3.66
N GLU A 30 -2.49 -31.42 -3.82
CA GLU A 30 -1.53 -32.42 -4.30
C GLU A 30 -1.10 -33.35 -3.16
N GLU A 31 -0.52 -34.50 -3.52
CA GLU A 31 0.01 -35.45 -2.54
C GLU A 31 1.07 -34.78 -1.64
N GLY A 32 0.84 -34.80 -0.34
CA GLY A 32 1.70 -34.15 0.66
C GLY A 32 1.62 -32.62 0.70
N GLY A 33 0.77 -31.98 -0.12
CA GLY A 33 0.64 -30.52 -0.22
C GLY A 33 0.28 -29.85 1.11
N ILE A 34 -0.76 -30.33 1.80
CA ILE A 34 -1.16 -29.84 3.12
C ILE A 34 -0.01 -29.95 4.14
N GLN A 35 0.69 -31.08 4.17
CA GLN A 35 1.76 -31.30 5.15
C GLN A 35 2.93 -30.33 4.93
N ARG A 36 3.31 -30.10 3.67
CA ARG A 36 4.32 -29.10 3.27
C ARG A 36 3.88 -27.68 3.61
N MET A 37 2.62 -27.33 3.34
CA MET A 37 2.07 -26.02 3.70
C MET A 37 2.17 -25.79 5.22
N ILE A 38 1.69 -26.74 6.02
CA ILE A 38 1.72 -26.66 7.48
C ILE A 38 3.17 -26.58 8.01
N SER A 39 4.10 -27.36 7.47
CA SER A 39 5.49 -27.31 7.91
C SER A 39 6.12 -25.94 7.63
N ASN A 40 5.77 -25.32 6.50
CA ASN A 40 6.34 -24.05 6.08
C ASN A 40 5.68 -22.83 6.75
N ASP A 41 4.44 -22.94 7.24
CA ASP A 41 3.71 -21.82 7.87
C ASP A 41 4.46 -21.22 9.08
N SER A 42 5.07 -22.06 9.92
CA SER A 42 5.82 -21.57 11.10
C SER A 42 7.03 -20.72 10.71
N LEU A 43 7.82 -21.19 9.73
CA LEU A 43 8.97 -20.48 9.21
C LEU A 43 8.53 -19.18 8.50
N ARG A 44 7.45 -19.23 7.71
CA ARG A 44 6.91 -18.04 7.07
C ARG A 44 6.48 -16.98 8.08
N LEU A 45 5.74 -17.39 9.11
CA LEU A 45 5.29 -16.48 10.15
C LEU A 45 6.47 -15.86 10.91
N GLN A 46 7.51 -16.65 11.21
CA GLN A 46 8.74 -16.12 11.80
C GLN A 46 9.36 -15.03 10.92
N ARG A 47 9.56 -15.29 9.62
CA ARG A 47 10.10 -14.30 8.68
C ARG A 47 9.19 -13.07 8.53
N GLY A 48 7.88 -13.27 8.54
CA GLY A 48 6.91 -12.17 8.55
C GLY A 48 7.06 -11.26 9.77
N ARG A 49 7.28 -11.84 10.96
CA ARG A 49 7.54 -11.08 12.20
C ARG A 49 8.84 -10.29 12.16
N GLU A 50 9.90 -10.86 11.58
CA GLU A 50 11.17 -10.14 11.37
C GLU A 50 10.93 -8.88 10.51
N ILE A 51 10.28 -9.02 9.36
CA ILE A 51 9.96 -7.90 8.45
C ILE A 51 9.06 -6.88 9.15
N TYR A 52 8.04 -7.34 9.88
CA TYR A 52 7.12 -6.45 10.61
C TYR A 52 7.84 -5.63 11.68
N ASN A 53 8.76 -6.23 12.43
CA ASN A 53 9.52 -5.54 13.45
C ASN A 53 10.44 -4.47 12.82
N GLU A 54 11.16 -4.82 11.75
CA GLU A 54 11.97 -3.85 11.00
C GLU A 54 11.12 -2.68 10.48
N TYR A 55 9.93 -2.95 9.96
CA TYR A 55 8.99 -1.92 9.51
C TYR A 55 8.51 -1.03 10.68
N LYS A 56 8.13 -1.64 11.81
CA LYS A 56 7.66 -0.92 13.00
C LYS A 56 8.75 -0.03 13.62
N GLU A 57 9.99 -0.47 13.54
CA GLU A 57 11.18 0.28 13.99
C GLU A 57 11.63 1.35 12.98
N GLY A 58 10.97 1.45 11.82
CA GLY A 58 11.33 2.40 10.76
C GLY A 58 12.62 2.06 10.02
N LYS A 59 13.14 0.83 10.17
CA LYS A 59 14.35 0.37 9.48
C LYS A 59 14.12 0.12 7.99
N ILE A 60 12.89 -0.25 7.63
CA ILE A 60 12.45 -0.43 6.25
C ILE A 60 11.15 0.32 6.00
N ILE A 61 10.95 0.74 4.75
CA ILE A 61 9.69 1.31 4.27
C ILE A 61 9.05 0.29 3.34
N LEU A 62 7.78 -0.05 3.61
CA LEU A 62 7.03 -0.98 2.77
C LEU A 62 6.02 -0.21 1.91
N SER A 63 5.94 -0.57 0.64
CA SER A 63 4.87 -0.12 -0.26
C SER A 63 3.52 -0.71 0.12
N GLY A 64 2.43 -0.13 -0.40
CA GLY A 64 1.08 -0.64 -0.19
C GLY A 64 0.93 -2.11 -0.58
N ASP A 65 1.56 -2.54 -1.68
CA ASP A 65 1.56 -3.95 -2.08
C ASP A 65 2.34 -4.84 -1.10
N ASN A 66 3.49 -4.40 -0.60
CA ASN A 66 4.27 -5.19 0.35
C ASN A 66 3.61 -5.27 1.74
N LEU A 67 2.91 -4.22 2.16
CA LEU A 67 2.08 -4.25 3.37
C LEU A 67 0.94 -5.27 3.24
N TYR A 68 0.29 -5.33 2.08
CA TYR A 68 -0.73 -6.35 1.80
C TYR A 68 -0.15 -7.76 1.80
N ASN A 69 0.96 -7.97 1.09
CA ASN A 69 1.65 -9.27 1.03
C ASN A 69 2.02 -9.76 2.44
N LEU A 70 2.52 -8.86 3.28
CA LEU A 70 2.85 -9.17 4.67
C LEU A 70 1.59 -9.45 5.51
N ALA A 71 0.53 -8.66 5.35
CA ALA A 71 -0.75 -8.88 6.02
C ALA A 71 -1.31 -10.29 5.75
N MET A 72 -1.19 -10.77 4.51
CA MET A 72 -1.63 -12.12 4.14
C MET A 72 -0.88 -13.23 4.88
N ILE A 73 0.42 -13.04 5.17
CA ILE A 73 1.18 -14.01 5.98
C ILE A 73 0.62 -14.09 7.40
N PHE A 74 0.34 -12.95 8.03
CA PHE A 74 -0.22 -12.91 9.38
C PHE A 74 -1.67 -13.41 9.45
N GLN A 75 -2.47 -13.18 8.40
CA GLN A 75 -3.86 -13.65 8.31
C GLN A 75 -3.98 -15.18 8.37
N HIS A 76 -2.92 -15.90 7.98
CA HIS A 76 -2.87 -17.37 8.03
C HIS A 76 -2.33 -17.93 9.34
N SER A 77 -1.97 -17.08 10.31
CA SER A 77 -1.54 -17.51 11.64
C SER A 77 -2.70 -18.14 12.43
N ARG A 78 -2.37 -19.02 13.38
CA ARG A 78 -3.32 -19.57 14.35
C ARG A 78 -3.46 -18.70 15.60
N ASN A 79 -2.69 -17.61 15.71
CA ASN A 79 -2.68 -16.73 16.89
C ASN A 79 -3.59 -15.50 16.68
N ALA A 80 -4.48 -15.23 17.65
CA ALA A 80 -5.39 -14.08 17.65
C ALA A 80 -4.67 -12.72 17.50
N GLU A 81 -3.48 -12.55 18.08
CA GLU A 81 -2.73 -11.28 17.99
C GLU A 81 -2.17 -11.03 16.58
N ASP A 82 -1.82 -12.10 15.85
CA ASP A 82 -1.35 -11.97 14.47
C ASP A 82 -2.47 -11.48 13.55
N TYR A 83 -3.74 -11.80 13.82
CA TYR A 83 -4.88 -11.25 13.08
C TYR A 83 -5.01 -9.72 13.24
N LYS A 84 -4.69 -9.17 14.42
CA LYS A 84 -4.69 -7.71 14.62
C LYS A 84 -3.58 -7.05 13.82
N VAL A 85 -2.42 -7.71 13.72
CA VAL A 85 -1.32 -7.25 12.86
C VAL A 85 -1.75 -7.28 11.39
N ALA A 86 -2.41 -8.35 10.94
CA ALA A 86 -2.95 -8.47 9.59
C ALA A 86 -3.95 -7.34 9.27
N GLU A 87 -4.93 -7.08 10.15
CA GLU A 87 -5.91 -6.01 10.01
C GLU A 87 -5.23 -4.63 9.90
N GLY A 88 -4.26 -4.35 10.79
CA GLY A 88 -3.52 -3.09 10.80
C GLY A 88 -2.72 -2.86 9.52
N LEU A 89 -1.96 -3.86 9.07
CA LEU A 89 -1.19 -3.79 7.82
C LEU A 89 -2.11 -3.63 6.61
N ALA A 90 -3.24 -4.35 6.57
CA ALA A 90 -4.23 -4.24 5.51
C ALA A 90 -4.87 -2.83 5.47
N SER A 91 -5.15 -2.22 6.63
CA SER A 91 -5.68 -0.85 6.69
C SER A 91 -4.70 0.16 6.09
N ILE A 92 -3.43 0.09 6.48
CA ILE A 92 -2.38 0.99 5.96
C ILE A 92 -2.19 0.77 4.45
N SER A 93 -2.17 -0.50 4.02
CA SER A 93 -2.10 -0.86 2.60
C SER A 93 -3.25 -0.27 1.78
N ALA A 94 -4.48 -0.36 2.29
CA ALA A 94 -5.66 0.22 1.64
C ALA A 94 -5.62 1.75 1.61
N GLU A 95 -5.11 2.39 2.66
CA GLU A 95 -4.89 3.85 2.72
C GLU A 95 -3.84 4.32 1.70
N GLN A 96 -2.88 3.47 1.35
CA GLN A 96 -1.92 3.69 0.26
C GLN A 96 -2.47 3.34 -1.14
N GLY A 97 -3.76 3.03 -1.26
CA GLY A 97 -4.42 2.78 -2.54
C GLY A 97 -4.45 1.32 -3.00
N ASN A 98 -4.03 0.36 -2.17
CA ASN A 98 -4.16 -1.04 -2.52
C ASN A 98 -5.60 -1.55 -2.33
N GLU A 99 -6.36 -1.58 -3.42
CA GLU A 99 -7.75 -2.03 -3.44
C GLU A 99 -7.94 -3.46 -2.88
N ARG A 100 -6.94 -4.34 -3.08
CA ARG A 100 -6.99 -5.72 -2.60
C ARG A 100 -6.95 -5.82 -1.06
N ALA A 101 -6.44 -4.81 -0.37
CA ALA A 101 -6.37 -4.82 1.10
C ALA A 101 -7.70 -4.42 1.78
N LYS A 102 -8.67 -3.91 1.03
CA LYS A 102 -9.94 -3.40 1.57
C LYS A 102 -10.82 -4.46 2.22
N TRP A 103 -10.78 -5.70 1.74
CA TRP A 103 -11.59 -6.78 2.33
C TRP A 103 -11.01 -7.28 3.66
N LEU A 104 -9.69 -7.19 3.82
CA LEU A 104 -8.97 -7.65 5.01
C LEU A 104 -8.93 -6.58 6.11
N SER A 105 -8.97 -5.30 5.73
CA SER A 105 -9.23 -4.21 6.66
C SER A 105 -10.69 -4.27 7.11
N SER A 106 -10.94 -4.92 8.26
CA SER A 106 -12.25 -4.88 8.90
C SER A 106 -12.72 -3.43 8.95
N ASN A 107 -13.88 -3.19 8.36
CA ASN A 107 -14.35 -1.95 7.75
C ASN A 107 -14.47 -0.73 8.71
N LYS A 108 -13.42 -0.33 9.43
CA LYS A 108 -13.40 0.89 10.26
C LYS A 108 -13.46 2.15 9.40
N ASN A 109 -13.14 2.04 8.11
CA ASN A 109 -13.02 3.17 7.18
C ASN A 109 -14.16 3.29 6.14
N GLY A 110 -15.11 2.36 6.06
CA GLY A 110 -16.29 2.49 5.18
C GLY A 110 -17.10 3.77 5.43
N ALA A 111 -17.02 4.33 6.65
CA ALA A 111 -17.66 5.59 7.01
C ALA A 111 -16.76 6.85 6.87
N ARG A 112 -15.42 6.69 6.74
CA ARG A 112 -14.48 7.83 6.66
C ARG A 112 -13.99 8.10 5.24
N ASN A 113 -13.85 7.08 4.40
CA ASN A 113 -13.24 7.24 3.07
C ASN A 113 -14.20 7.86 2.01
N SER A 114 -15.50 7.91 2.29
CA SER A 114 -16.46 8.70 1.51
C SER A 114 -16.39 10.21 1.82
N ARG A 115 -15.83 10.61 2.97
CA ARG A 115 -15.69 12.02 3.35
C ARG A 115 -14.42 12.68 2.79
N ASN A 116 -13.29 11.96 2.72
CA ASN A 116 -12.05 12.51 2.15
C ASN A 116 -12.12 12.69 0.62
N ARG A 117 -12.74 11.76 -0.11
CA ARG A 117 -12.97 11.95 -1.56
C ARG A 117 -13.87 13.14 -1.88
N ARG A 118 -14.75 13.55 -0.95
CA ARG A 118 -15.60 14.74 -1.10
C ARG A 118 -14.83 16.04 -0.85
N MET A 119 -13.83 16.04 0.03
CA MET A 119 -12.98 17.22 0.27
C MET A 119 -11.99 17.45 -0.88
N GLU A 120 -11.42 16.37 -1.45
CA GLU A 120 -10.54 16.49 -2.63
C GLU A 120 -11.32 16.86 -3.91
N SER A 121 -12.58 16.46 -4.04
CA SER A 121 -13.42 16.90 -5.18
C SER A 121 -13.92 18.34 -5.04
N MET A 122 -13.90 18.93 -3.84
CA MET A 122 -14.30 20.32 -3.58
C MET A 122 -13.17 21.32 -3.74
N ASN A 123 -11.90 20.87 -3.78
CA ASN A 123 -10.74 21.72 -4.01
C ASN A 123 -10.21 21.66 -5.46
N LYS A 124 -10.92 20.98 -6.36
CA LYS A 124 -10.72 21.18 -7.80
C LYS A 124 -11.42 22.48 -8.16
N PRO A 125 -10.72 23.51 -8.68
CA PRO A 125 -11.39 24.68 -9.20
C PRO A 125 -12.39 24.20 -10.25
N LEU A 126 -13.65 24.59 -10.07
CA LEU A 126 -14.71 24.42 -11.06
C LEU A 126 -14.29 25.22 -12.30
N CYS A 127 -13.43 24.64 -13.13
CA CYS A 127 -13.29 25.06 -14.51
C CYS A 127 -14.57 24.58 -15.19
N LEU A 128 -15.62 25.41 -15.07
CA LEU A 128 -16.85 25.29 -15.83
C LEU A 128 -16.45 25.09 -17.29
N ALA A 129 -16.67 23.88 -17.81
CA ALA A 129 -16.76 23.63 -19.23
C ALA A 129 -18.03 24.33 -19.76
N MET A 130 -17.96 25.65 -19.90
CA MET A 130 -18.85 26.37 -20.81
C MET A 130 -18.29 26.19 -22.22
N ARG A 131 -18.95 25.29 -22.94
CA ARG A 131 -19.28 25.36 -24.37
C ARG A 131 -18.38 26.23 -25.25
N SER A 132 -17.64 25.57 -26.14
CA SER A 132 -17.27 26.13 -27.45
C SER A 132 -18.54 26.47 -28.27
N PRO A 133 -18.54 27.31 -29.33
CA PRO A 133 -17.39 27.82 -30.10
C PRO A 133 -17.49 29.28 -30.58
N ALA A 134 -16.48 30.11 -30.33
CA ALA A 134 -16.05 31.25 -31.16
C ALA A 134 -15.15 32.18 -30.36
N SER A 135 -14.22 32.85 -31.04
CA SER A 135 -13.33 33.89 -30.53
C SER A 135 -12.03 33.38 -29.89
N LEU A 136 -11.11 32.98 -30.77
CA LEU A 136 -9.67 33.10 -30.58
C LEU A 136 -9.30 34.59 -30.47
N THR A 137 -9.41 35.20 -29.30
CA THR A 137 -8.56 36.35 -28.94
C THR A 137 -8.64 36.62 -27.43
N GLN A 138 -7.51 37.02 -26.87
CA GLN A 138 -7.35 37.60 -25.54
C GLN A 138 -7.26 36.62 -24.35
N CYS A 139 -6.02 36.29 -23.98
CA CYS A 139 -5.47 36.55 -22.63
C CYS A 139 -4.00 36.12 -22.59
N ALA A 140 -3.16 36.89 -23.30
CA ALA A 140 -1.81 37.16 -22.84
C ALA A 140 -1.86 38.46 -22.01
N LEU A 141 -0.94 38.57 -21.05
CA LEU A 141 -0.64 39.72 -20.18
C LEU A 141 -1.34 39.72 -18.81
N ASN A 142 -0.63 39.24 -17.79
CA ASN A 142 -0.17 40.10 -16.69
C ASN A 142 0.76 39.30 -15.75
N ALA A 143 2.05 39.38 -16.01
CA ALA A 143 3.10 39.07 -15.04
C ALA A 143 4.28 40.01 -15.28
N VAL A 144 4.05 41.32 -15.13
CA VAL A 144 5.14 42.30 -15.06
C VAL A 144 4.77 43.37 -14.02
N TYR A 145 5.74 43.66 -13.16
CA TYR A 145 5.87 44.76 -12.18
C TYR A 145 5.22 44.61 -10.80
N LEU A 146 6.09 44.40 -9.80
CA LEU A 146 6.37 45.22 -8.59
C LEU A 146 7.64 44.60 -7.96
N LEU A 147 8.90 45.07 -8.15
CA LEU A 147 9.57 46.26 -7.58
C LEU A 147 9.21 46.43 -6.08
N GLU A 148 10.10 46.44 -5.08
CA GLU A 148 11.50 46.92 -4.98
C GLU A 148 12.29 46.27 -3.80
N PRO A 149 13.63 46.38 -3.76
CA PRO A 149 14.46 46.09 -2.57
C PRO A 149 14.58 47.29 -1.62
N ASN A 150 14.49 47.04 -0.31
CA ASN A 150 14.89 48.01 0.72
C ASN A 150 16.38 47.85 1.06
N SER A 151 16.97 49.02 1.30
CA SER A 151 18.33 49.41 1.68
C SER A 151 19.20 48.45 2.49
#